data_AF-A0AAP9WT76-F1
#
_entry.id   AF-A0AAP9WT76-F1
#
_cell.length_a   1.000
_cell.length_b   1.000
_cell.length_c   1.000
_cell.angle_alpha   90.00
_cell.angle_beta   90.00
_cell.angle_gamma   90.00
#
_symmetry.space_group_name_H-M   'P 1'
#
loop_
_entity.id
_entity.type
_entity.pdbx_description
1 polymer ?
#
loop_
_entity_poly.entity_id
_entity_poly.type
_entity_poly.pdbx_seq_one_letter_code
_entity_poly.pdbx_strand_id
1 'polypeptide(L)'
;MRKDSRKYLGFVLIVLLVTSCDLFKKVDPDFKDYVVDGPEDFPFDPNKLPVIGVTTEEDLKKMYPKPYRIWTYKRPIPKEILGKKFNMDRIYYYVNLQTEKISGPGKSGYFGKDYLHFYLFIEKGVVAQYLVSHHVRKNWKEDWALGPYDRSVWGLNKKNNETWPGQDEDADCYWLQRRDRLQYFQSDGHRKPCPYWEAVPAWEK
;
A
#
# COMPACT_ATOMS: atom_id res chain seq x y z
N MET A 1 37.42 -33.52 24.69
CA MET A 1 36.11 -33.10 24.15
C MET A 1 35.78 -31.65 24.54
N ARG A 2 36.33 -30.64 23.84
CA ARG A 2 36.09 -29.21 24.18
C ARG A 2 35.94 -28.29 22.96
N LYS A 3 35.73 -28.86 21.77
CA LYS A 3 35.67 -28.13 20.48
C LYS A 3 34.27 -27.97 19.90
N ASP A 4 33.29 -28.79 20.32
CA ASP A 4 31.95 -28.77 19.73
C ASP A 4 30.95 -27.86 20.46
N SER A 5 31.14 -27.61 21.75
CA SER A 5 30.21 -26.78 22.55
C SER A 5 30.13 -25.31 22.09
N ARG A 6 31.20 -24.76 21.52
CA ARG A 6 31.20 -23.37 20.99
C ARG A 6 30.34 -23.21 19.73
N LYS A 7 30.22 -24.25 18.91
CA LYS A 7 29.38 -24.23 17.70
C LYS A 7 27.89 -24.30 18.05
N TYR A 8 27.54 -25.12 19.03
CA TYR A 8 26.16 -25.22 19.55
C TYR A 8 25.73 -23.95 20.27
N LEU A 9 26.62 -23.30 21.05
CA LEU A 9 26.31 -22.05 21.73
C LEU A 9 26.00 -20.91 20.74
N GLY A 10 26.78 -20.81 19.66
CA GLY A 10 26.54 -19.81 18.60
C GLY A 10 25.22 -20.05 17.86
N PHE A 11 24.88 -21.30 17.57
CA PHE A 11 23.61 -21.65 16.91
C PHE A 11 22.39 -21.36 17.81
N VAL A 12 22.47 -21.67 19.11
CA VAL A 12 21.41 -21.35 20.08
C VAL A 12 21.23 -19.84 20.25
N LEU A 13 22.33 -19.06 20.26
CA LEU A 13 22.27 -17.60 20.28
C LEU A 13 21.61 -17.02 19.02
N ILE A 14 21.89 -17.56 17.83
CA ILE A 14 21.24 -17.14 16.59
C ILE A 14 19.75 -17.49 16.62
N VAL A 15 19.36 -18.69 17.07
CA VAL A 15 17.95 -19.07 17.20
C VAL A 15 17.22 -18.18 18.20
N LEU A 16 17.82 -17.86 19.35
CA LEU A 16 17.25 -16.92 20.33
C LEU A 16 17.16 -15.48 19.81
N LEU A 17 18.14 -15.03 19.02
CA LEU A 17 18.14 -13.70 18.38
C LEU A 17 17.07 -13.60 17.28
N VAL A 18 16.87 -14.65 16.50
CA VAL A 18 15.84 -14.70 15.44
C VAL A 18 14.45 -14.83 16.05
N THR A 19 14.25 -15.66 17.09
CA THR A 19 12.93 -15.78 17.75
C THR A 19 12.56 -14.54 18.55
N SER A 20 13.53 -13.80 19.10
CA SER A 20 13.27 -12.53 19.79
C SER A 20 12.90 -11.40 18.83
N CYS A 21 13.41 -11.37 17.60
CA CYS A 21 13.01 -10.33 16.63
C CYS A 21 11.53 -10.39 16.23
N ASP A 22 10.94 -11.59 16.16
CA ASP A 22 9.52 -11.76 15.82
C ASP A 22 8.59 -11.73 17.06
N LEU A 23 9.09 -12.05 18.25
CA LEU A 23 8.27 -12.07 19.49
C LEU A 23 7.82 -10.67 19.96
N PHE A 24 8.50 -9.60 19.55
CA PHE A 24 8.23 -8.24 20.04
C PHE A 24 7.35 -7.37 19.13
N LYS A 25 7.01 -7.82 17.91
CA LYS A 25 6.06 -7.08 17.06
C LYS A 25 4.63 -7.45 17.43
N LYS A 26 4.00 -6.64 18.29
CA LYS A 26 2.55 -6.77 18.53
C LYS A 26 1.81 -6.28 17.28
N VAL A 27 1.53 -7.17 16.33
CA VAL A 27 0.68 -6.84 15.17
C VAL A 27 -0.77 -6.82 15.63
N ASP A 28 -1.54 -5.81 15.22
CA ASP A 28 -2.97 -5.75 15.52
C ASP A 28 -3.68 -6.92 14.79
N PRO A 29 -4.29 -7.88 15.52
CA PRO A 29 -4.85 -9.09 14.91
C PRO A 29 -6.01 -8.78 13.94
N ASP A 30 -6.69 -7.64 14.12
CA ASP A 30 -7.74 -7.17 13.22
C ASP A 30 -7.19 -6.77 11.83
N PHE A 31 -5.86 -6.67 11.71
CA PHE A 31 -5.16 -6.26 10.50
C PHE A 31 -4.07 -7.26 10.08
N LYS A 32 -4.27 -8.56 10.38
CA LYS A 32 -3.34 -9.64 9.97
C LYS A 32 -3.10 -9.72 8.45
N ASP A 33 -4.07 -9.30 7.65
CA ASP A 33 -3.99 -9.30 6.19
C ASP A 33 -3.31 -8.03 5.63
N TYR A 34 -2.75 -7.20 6.51
CA TYR A 34 -2.03 -6.00 6.12
C TYR A 34 -0.77 -6.33 5.32
N VAL A 35 -0.58 -5.58 4.23
CA VAL A 35 0.65 -5.56 3.44
C VAL A 35 1.09 -4.11 3.37
N VAL A 36 2.34 -3.80 3.74
CA VAL A 36 2.88 -2.41 3.71
C VAL A 36 3.66 -2.16 2.42
N ASP A 37 4.44 -3.16 2.00
CA ASP A 37 5.40 -3.11 0.89
C ASP A 37 5.45 -4.47 0.19
N GLY A 38 4.46 -4.73 -0.67
CA GLY A 38 4.42 -5.91 -1.52
C GLY A 38 5.25 -5.73 -2.81
N PRO A 39 5.04 -6.59 -3.83
CA PRO A 39 5.74 -6.49 -5.10
C PRO A 39 5.48 -5.17 -5.83
N GLU A 40 6.50 -4.64 -6.49
CA GLU A 40 6.43 -3.39 -7.26
C GLU A 40 6.40 -3.60 -8.79
N ASP A 41 6.24 -4.85 -9.23
CA ASP A 41 6.33 -5.30 -10.62
C ASP A 41 4.99 -5.84 -11.14
N PHE A 42 3.86 -5.32 -10.64
CA PHE A 42 2.52 -5.81 -11.01
C PHE A 42 2.32 -5.83 -12.53
N PRO A 43 2.03 -6.98 -13.16
CA PRO A 43 1.86 -7.08 -14.61
C PRO A 43 0.48 -6.57 -15.04
N PHE A 44 0.29 -5.25 -15.02
CA PHE A 44 -0.98 -4.61 -15.38
C PHE A 44 -1.39 -4.97 -16.82
N ASP A 45 -2.61 -5.45 -16.98
CA ASP A 45 -3.23 -5.76 -18.26
C ASP A 45 -4.57 -5.02 -18.37
N PRO A 46 -4.71 -4.01 -19.26
CA PRO A 46 -5.95 -3.24 -19.40
C PRO A 46 -7.15 -4.09 -19.86
N ASN A 47 -6.92 -5.32 -20.35
CA ASN A 47 -7.98 -6.23 -20.77
C ASN A 47 -8.43 -7.20 -19.66
N LYS A 48 -7.75 -7.19 -18.51
CA LYS A 48 -8.06 -8.06 -17.36
C LYS A 48 -8.51 -7.26 -16.14
N LEU A 49 -9.26 -6.18 -16.35
CA LEU A 49 -9.77 -5.33 -15.27
C LEU A 49 -10.96 -5.99 -14.54
N PRO A 50 -11.18 -5.69 -13.25
CA PRO A 50 -12.32 -6.21 -12.52
C PRO A 50 -13.62 -5.58 -13.03
N VAL A 51 -14.70 -6.36 -12.98
CA VAL A 51 -16.04 -5.88 -13.27
C VAL A 51 -16.63 -5.30 -11.99
N ILE A 52 -16.87 -3.99 -12.01
CA ILE A 52 -17.43 -3.24 -10.88
C ILE A 52 -18.79 -3.84 -10.46
N GLY A 53 -18.95 -4.08 -9.16
CA GLY A 53 -20.16 -4.66 -8.57
C GLY A 53 -20.32 -6.16 -8.76
N VAL A 54 -19.35 -6.82 -9.42
CA VAL A 54 -19.40 -8.26 -9.72
C VAL A 54 -18.16 -8.98 -9.22
N THR A 55 -16.96 -8.48 -9.54
CA THR A 55 -15.70 -9.13 -9.14
C THR A 55 -15.55 -9.11 -7.62
N THR A 56 -15.40 -10.30 -7.04
CA THR A 56 -15.21 -10.49 -5.59
C THR A 56 -13.73 -10.46 -5.20
N GLU A 57 -13.44 -10.32 -3.92
CA GLU A 57 -12.06 -10.47 -3.41
C GLU A 57 -11.45 -11.85 -3.70
N GLU A 58 -12.26 -12.91 -3.74
CA GLU A 58 -11.79 -14.25 -4.12
C GLU A 58 -11.44 -14.34 -5.61
N ASP A 59 -12.16 -13.62 -6.47
CA ASP A 59 -11.81 -13.51 -7.87
C ASP A 59 -10.49 -12.73 -8.04
N LEU A 60 -10.32 -11.63 -7.29
CA LEU A 60 -9.08 -10.84 -7.32
C LEU A 60 -7.85 -11.68 -6.97
N LYS A 61 -7.95 -12.56 -5.96
CA LYS A 61 -6.87 -13.48 -5.59
C LYS A 61 -6.46 -14.43 -6.71
N LYS A 62 -7.37 -14.75 -7.63
CA LYS A 62 -7.10 -15.59 -8.81
C LYS A 62 -6.62 -14.77 -10.00
N MET A 63 -7.12 -13.55 -10.13
CA MET A 63 -6.81 -12.65 -11.24
C MET A 63 -5.41 -12.03 -11.11
N TYR A 64 -4.99 -11.70 -9.89
CA TYR A 64 -3.81 -10.89 -9.62
C TYR A 64 -2.88 -11.54 -8.59
N PRO A 65 -1.57 -11.21 -8.64
CA PRO A 65 -0.64 -11.59 -7.59
C PRO A 65 -0.97 -10.87 -6.27
N LYS A 66 -0.11 -11.04 -5.27
CA LYS A 66 -0.20 -10.31 -4.01
C LYS A 66 -0.11 -8.79 -4.28
N PRO A 67 -0.98 -7.96 -3.68
CA PRO A 67 -0.91 -6.49 -3.81
C PRO A 67 0.34 -5.91 -3.15
N TYR A 68 0.70 -4.70 -3.58
CA TYR A 68 1.70 -3.87 -2.92
C TYR A 68 1.23 -3.44 -1.52
N ARG A 69 -0.06 -3.09 -1.37
CA ARG A 69 -0.62 -2.68 -0.08
C ARG A 69 -2.09 -3.07 0.05
N ILE A 70 -2.51 -3.34 1.27
CA ILE A 70 -3.93 -3.53 1.62
C ILE A 70 -4.28 -2.60 2.77
N TRP A 71 -5.34 -1.82 2.65
CA TRP A 71 -5.93 -1.06 3.75
C TRP A 71 -7.31 -1.59 4.06
N THR A 72 -7.47 -2.19 5.23
CA THR A 72 -8.78 -2.60 5.75
C THR A 72 -9.29 -1.56 6.73
N TYR A 73 -10.56 -1.19 6.65
CA TYR A 73 -11.23 -0.27 7.58
C TYR A 73 -12.21 -1.04 8.46
N LYS A 74 -12.13 -0.86 9.78
CA LYS A 74 -13.05 -1.48 10.75
C LYS A 74 -14.48 -1.01 10.56
N ARG A 75 -14.64 0.22 10.06
CA ARG A 75 -15.92 0.84 9.72
C ARG A 75 -15.84 1.30 8.27
N PRO A 76 -16.81 0.95 7.43
CA PRO A 76 -16.86 1.45 6.06
C PRO A 76 -16.88 2.97 6.01
N ILE A 77 -16.15 3.55 5.06
CA ILE A 77 -16.09 4.99 4.80
C ILE A 77 -16.98 5.31 3.60
N PRO A 78 -17.95 6.25 3.70
CA PRO A 78 -18.73 6.67 2.55
C PRO A 78 -17.83 7.39 1.54
N LYS A 79 -17.82 6.93 0.29
CA LYS A 79 -17.04 7.51 -0.81
C LYS A 79 -17.92 7.83 -2.00
N GLU A 80 -17.49 8.83 -2.77
CA GLU A 80 -17.93 9.08 -4.13
C GLU A 80 -16.71 9.20 -5.04
N ILE A 81 -16.55 8.24 -5.96
CA ILE A 81 -15.42 8.21 -6.89
C ILE A 81 -15.96 8.00 -8.30
N LEU A 82 -15.62 8.92 -9.21
CA LEU A 82 -16.12 8.96 -10.59
C LEU A 82 -17.66 8.90 -10.65
N GLY A 83 -18.33 9.63 -9.75
CA GLY A 83 -19.80 9.72 -9.65
C GLY A 83 -20.48 8.51 -9.00
N LYS A 84 -19.73 7.46 -8.64
CA LYS A 84 -20.29 6.29 -7.95
C LYS A 84 -20.14 6.43 -6.45
N LYS A 85 -21.28 6.33 -5.74
CA LYS A 85 -21.35 6.28 -4.27
C LYS A 85 -21.31 4.85 -3.76
N PHE A 86 -20.51 4.60 -2.72
CA PHE A 86 -20.38 3.30 -2.06
C PHE A 86 -19.77 3.46 -0.67
N ASN A 87 -19.80 2.42 0.16
CA ASN A 87 -19.17 2.40 1.48
C ASN A 87 -17.89 1.55 1.43
N MET A 88 -16.76 2.22 1.30
CA MET A 88 -15.45 1.60 1.19
C MET A 88 -15.04 0.95 2.52
N ASP A 89 -14.82 -0.35 2.54
CA ASP A 89 -14.26 -1.04 3.71
C ASP A 89 -12.83 -1.54 3.49
N ARG A 90 -12.38 -1.62 2.24
CA ARG A 90 -11.00 -2.00 1.94
C ARG A 90 -10.47 -1.39 0.65
N ILE A 91 -9.16 -1.20 0.61
CA ILE A 91 -8.41 -0.81 -0.59
C ILE A 91 -7.34 -1.87 -0.86
N TYR A 92 -7.29 -2.36 -2.10
CA TYR A 92 -6.14 -3.08 -2.63
C TYR A 92 -5.36 -2.16 -3.54
N TYR A 93 -4.05 -2.13 -3.38
CA TYR A 93 -3.18 -1.26 -4.13
C TYR A 93 -2.06 -2.09 -4.76
N TYR A 94 -1.93 -1.98 -6.07
CA TYR A 94 -0.91 -2.61 -6.91
C TYR A 94 -0.06 -1.54 -7.58
N VAL A 95 1.22 -1.82 -7.78
CA VAL A 95 2.12 -0.91 -8.50
C VAL A 95 2.99 -1.64 -9.49
N ASN A 96 3.27 -0.98 -10.62
CA ASN A 96 4.35 -1.32 -11.53
C ASN A 96 5.28 -0.11 -11.59
N LEU A 97 6.47 -0.21 -11.02
CA LEU A 97 7.45 0.88 -10.99
C LEU A 97 8.66 0.51 -11.84
N GLN A 98 8.74 1.07 -13.04
CA GLN A 98 9.91 0.89 -13.89
C GLN A 98 10.89 2.04 -13.71
N THR A 99 12.14 1.66 -13.42
CA THR A 99 13.26 2.59 -13.30
C THR A 99 14.33 2.28 -14.33
N GLU A 100 15.12 3.27 -14.67
CA GLU A 100 16.27 3.15 -15.55
C GLU A 100 17.51 3.72 -14.87
N LYS A 101 18.66 3.09 -15.12
CA LYS A 101 19.93 3.49 -14.51
C LYS A 101 20.48 4.73 -15.20
N ILE A 102 20.91 5.70 -14.40
CA ILE A 102 21.72 6.83 -14.87
C ILE A 102 23.19 6.45 -14.70
N SER A 103 23.95 6.48 -15.81
CA SER A 103 25.41 6.28 -15.78
C SER A 103 26.14 7.34 -16.61
N GLY A 104 27.18 7.94 -16.04
CA GLY A 104 28.11 8.85 -16.72
C GLY A 104 29.15 9.45 -15.76
N PRO A 105 30.14 10.21 -16.24
CA PRO A 105 31.13 10.86 -15.38
C PRO A 105 30.45 11.74 -14.32
N GLY A 106 30.66 11.42 -13.04
CA GLY A 106 30.05 12.13 -11.90
C GLY A 106 28.55 11.90 -11.71
N LYS A 107 27.92 10.94 -12.41
CA LYS A 107 26.49 10.65 -12.29
C LYS A 107 26.23 9.15 -12.13
N SER A 108 25.70 8.75 -10.98
CA SER A 108 25.23 7.40 -10.67
C SER A 108 23.90 7.49 -9.94
N GLY A 109 22.90 6.74 -10.38
CA GLY A 109 21.58 6.70 -9.77
C GLY A 109 20.56 5.97 -10.62
N TYR A 110 19.30 6.09 -10.25
CA TYR A 110 18.16 5.59 -11.02
C TYR A 110 17.15 6.71 -11.21
N PHE A 111 16.37 6.62 -12.28
CA PHE A 111 15.23 7.50 -12.50
C PHE A 111 14.01 6.68 -12.89
N GLY A 112 12.83 7.10 -12.42
CA GLY A 112 11.56 6.52 -12.86
C GLY A 112 11.26 6.87 -14.31
N LYS A 113 10.80 5.88 -15.07
CA LYS A 113 10.41 6.03 -16.48
C LYS A 113 8.94 5.70 -16.75
N ASP A 114 8.35 4.79 -15.98
CA ASP A 114 6.97 4.32 -16.17
C ASP A 114 6.45 3.84 -14.83
N TYR A 115 5.54 4.61 -14.23
CA TYR A 115 4.91 4.33 -12.95
C TYR A 115 3.41 4.14 -13.17
N LEU A 116 2.94 2.94 -12.83
CA LEU A 116 1.53 2.60 -12.85
C LEU A 116 1.08 2.24 -11.43
N HIS A 117 0.02 2.89 -10.99
CA HIS A 117 -0.62 2.71 -9.70
C HIS A 117 -2.07 2.26 -9.94
N PHE A 118 -2.43 1.11 -9.42
CA PHE A 118 -3.76 0.52 -9.60
C PHE A 118 -4.43 0.31 -8.24
N TYR A 119 -5.49 1.07 -8.00
CA TYR A 119 -6.25 1.06 -6.76
C TYR A 119 -7.60 0.40 -6.98
N LEU A 120 -7.95 -0.57 -6.15
CA LEU A 120 -9.26 -1.21 -6.10
C LEU A 120 -9.93 -0.86 -4.78
N PHE A 121 -11.14 -0.34 -4.86
CA PHE A 121 -11.96 0.02 -3.71
C PHE A 121 -13.04 -1.04 -3.52
N ILE A 122 -13.13 -1.60 -2.32
CA ILE A 122 -13.99 -2.73 -1.98
C ILE A 122 -15.12 -2.26 -1.08
N GLU A 123 -16.32 -2.76 -1.35
CA GLU A 123 -17.48 -2.70 -0.46
C GLU A 123 -17.99 -4.13 -0.27
N LYS A 124 -17.98 -4.59 0.98
CA LYS A 124 -18.49 -5.90 1.43
C LYS A 124 -17.94 -7.06 0.62
N GLY A 125 -16.63 -7.03 0.34
CA GLY A 125 -15.93 -8.08 -0.40
C GLY A 125 -16.12 -8.08 -1.92
N VAL A 126 -16.72 -7.03 -2.48
CA VAL A 126 -16.92 -6.84 -3.92
C VAL A 126 -16.26 -5.55 -4.37
N VAL A 127 -15.65 -5.56 -5.56
CA VAL A 127 -15.05 -4.36 -6.17
C VAL A 127 -16.12 -3.32 -6.43
N ALA A 128 -16.11 -2.24 -5.66
CA ALA A 128 -17.05 -1.13 -5.79
C ALA A 128 -16.60 -0.13 -6.85
N GLN A 129 -15.29 0.14 -6.96
CA GLN A 129 -14.69 1.04 -7.93
C GLN A 129 -13.20 0.71 -8.10
N TYR A 130 -12.56 1.19 -9.17
CA TYR A 130 -11.11 1.19 -9.29
C TYR A 130 -10.58 2.46 -9.98
N LEU A 131 -9.28 2.74 -9.80
CA LEU A 131 -8.55 3.83 -10.45
C LEU A 131 -7.20 3.34 -10.94
N VAL A 132 -6.78 3.87 -12.10
CA VAL A 132 -5.43 3.65 -12.65
C VAL A 132 -4.79 5.02 -12.77
N SER A 133 -3.70 5.25 -12.05
CA SER A 133 -2.83 6.41 -12.23
C SER A 133 -1.58 5.94 -12.96
N HIS A 134 -1.35 6.45 -14.16
CA HIS A 134 -0.25 5.99 -15.01
C HIS A 134 0.53 7.21 -15.49
N HIS A 135 1.80 7.27 -15.11
CA HIS A 135 2.70 8.35 -15.47
C HIS A 135 3.93 7.79 -16.15
N VAL A 136 4.32 8.40 -17.26
CA VAL A 136 5.51 8.01 -18.03
C VAL A 136 6.42 9.20 -18.22
N ARG A 137 7.71 8.92 -18.34
CA ARG A 137 8.73 9.92 -18.63
C ARG A 137 9.82 9.32 -19.50
N LYS A 138 10.21 10.01 -20.57
CA LYS A 138 11.18 9.49 -21.55
C LYS A 138 12.63 9.51 -21.06
N ASN A 139 13.01 10.51 -20.26
CA ASN A 139 14.35 10.60 -19.68
C ASN A 139 14.36 11.40 -18.38
N TRP A 140 15.47 11.35 -17.63
CA TRP A 140 15.58 11.99 -16.32
C TRP A 140 15.41 13.52 -16.29
N LYS A 141 15.51 14.19 -17.44
CA LYS A 141 15.39 15.67 -17.57
C LYS A 141 14.00 16.14 -17.97
N GLU A 142 13.14 15.24 -18.45
CA GLU A 142 11.78 15.59 -18.86
C GLU A 142 10.82 15.61 -17.68
N ASP A 143 9.67 16.24 -17.87
CA ASP A 143 8.57 16.18 -16.92
C ASP A 143 7.79 14.86 -17.09
N TRP A 144 7.07 14.48 -16.04
CA TRP A 144 6.13 13.36 -16.13
C TRP A 144 4.94 13.72 -17.02
N ALA A 145 4.59 12.81 -17.92
CA ALA A 145 3.38 12.87 -18.73
C ALA A 145 2.40 11.77 -18.31
N LEU A 146 1.12 11.96 -18.61
CA LEU A 146 0.12 10.91 -18.44
C LEU A 146 0.41 9.76 -19.41
N GLY A 147 0.42 8.54 -18.89
CA GLY A 147 0.54 7.32 -19.65
C GLY A 147 -0.79 6.93 -20.31
N PRO A 148 -0.76 5.98 -21.26
CA PRO A 148 -1.93 5.59 -22.06
C PRO A 148 -3.06 4.92 -21.25
N TYR A 149 -2.77 4.45 -20.04
CA TYR A 149 -3.75 3.76 -19.20
C TYR A 149 -4.29 4.65 -18.07
N ASP A 150 -3.90 5.92 -18.04
CA ASP A 150 -4.35 6.82 -16.99
C ASP A 150 -5.88 6.97 -17.02
N ARG A 151 -6.48 6.73 -15.87
CA ARG A 151 -7.90 6.90 -15.57
C ARG A 151 -8.05 7.56 -14.20
N SER A 152 -7.14 8.50 -13.90
CA SER A 152 -7.13 9.22 -12.64
C SER A 152 -8.32 10.18 -12.53
N VAL A 153 -8.64 10.60 -11.31
CA VAL A 153 -9.71 11.57 -11.07
C VAL A 153 -9.19 12.98 -11.35
N TRP A 154 -9.88 13.70 -12.24
CA TRP A 154 -9.54 15.08 -12.57
C TRP A 154 -9.98 16.05 -11.46
N GLY A 155 -9.23 17.14 -11.29
CA GLY A 155 -9.59 18.23 -10.37
C GLY A 155 -9.29 17.97 -8.89
N LEU A 156 -8.55 16.90 -8.57
CA LEU A 156 -8.06 16.65 -7.21
C LEU A 156 -7.08 17.74 -6.76
N ASN A 157 -6.94 17.87 -5.44
CA ASN A 157 -6.03 18.84 -4.85
C ASN A 157 -4.57 18.51 -5.22
N LYS A 158 -4.06 19.20 -6.24
CA LYS A 158 -2.68 19.06 -6.74
C LYS A 158 -1.61 19.35 -5.68
N LYS A 159 -1.94 20.09 -4.60
CA LYS A 159 -0.97 20.34 -3.51
C LYS A 159 -0.67 19.09 -2.68
N ASN A 160 -1.60 18.14 -2.65
CA ASN A 160 -1.51 16.94 -1.82
C ASN A 160 -1.23 15.67 -2.64
N ASN A 161 -1.11 15.77 -3.98
CA ASN A 161 -0.91 14.62 -4.87
C ASN A 161 -1.90 13.47 -4.62
N GLU A 162 -3.15 13.81 -4.31
CA GLU A 162 -4.20 12.83 -4.09
C GLU A 162 -4.53 12.08 -5.40
N THR A 163 -4.78 10.79 -5.28
CA THR A 163 -5.23 9.94 -6.39
C THR A 163 -6.76 9.77 -6.41
N TRP A 164 -7.42 9.91 -5.25
CA TRP A 164 -8.87 10.00 -5.12
C TRP A 164 -9.27 11.05 -4.07
N PRO A 165 -10.52 11.55 -4.10
CA PRO A 165 -10.96 12.58 -3.16
C PRO A 165 -10.82 12.12 -1.71
N GLY A 166 -10.09 12.88 -0.89
CA GLY A 166 -9.91 12.62 0.53
C GLY A 166 -9.02 11.42 0.85
N GLN A 167 -8.02 11.16 0.00
CA GLN A 167 -7.07 10.07 0.19
C GLN A 167 -6.27 10.22 1.49
N ASP A 168 -5.87 11.45 1.83
CA ASP A 168 -5.07 11.71 3.03
C ASP A 168 -5.90 11.45 4.29
N GLU A 169 -7.17 11.89 4.31
CA GLU A 169 -8.08 11.57 5.41
C GLU A 169 -8.32 10.06 5.54
N ASP A 170 -8.50 9.35 4.41
CA ASP A 170 -8.66 7.89 4.42
C ASP A 170 -7.40 7.20 4.98
N ALA A 171 -6.21 7.69 4.66
CA ALA A 171 -4.96 7.16 5.19
C ALA A 171 -4.80 7.43 6.69
N ASP A 172 -5.18 8.63 7.15
CA ASP A 172 -5.17 8.99 8.57
C ASP A 172 -6.16 8.15 9.37
N CYS A 173 -7.41 8.02 8.88
CA CYS A 173 -8.41 7.12 9.43
C CYS A 173 -7.90 5.68 9.52
N TYR A 174 -7.20 5.20 8.50
CA TYR A 174 -6.63 3.85 8.48
C TYR A 174 -5.60 3.64 9.60
N TRP A 175 -4.71 4.61 9.81
CA TRP A 175 -3.69 4.50 10.86
C TRP A 175 -4.28 4.64 12.26
N LEU A 176 -5.20 5.58 12.47
CA LEU A 176 -5.75 5.88 13.79
C LEU A 176 -6.61 4.75 14.38
N GLN A 177 -7.14 3.83 13.56
CA GLN A 177 -7.88 2.65 14.05
C GLN A 177 -6.98 1.49 14.50
N ARG A 178 -5.68 1.52 14.16
CA ARG A 178 -4.74 0.45 14.45
C ARG A 178 -4.12 0.61 15.82
N ARG A 179 -4.16 -0.45 16.64
CA ARG A 179 -3.52 -0.46 17.96
C ARG A 179 -2.00 -0.56 17.86
N ASP A 180 -1.50 -1.23 16.83
CA ASP A 180 -0.06 -1.41 16.59
C ASP A 180 0.61 -0.23 15.89
N ARG A 181 -0.14 0.85 15.59
CA ARG A 181 0.35 1.94 14.73
C ARG A 181 1.69 2.51 15.19
N LEU A 182 1.92 2.64 16.50
CA LEU A 182 3.17 3.20 17.01
C LEU A 182 4.41 2.41 16.60
N GLN A 183 4.31 1.14 16.24
CA GLN A 183 5.46 0.36 15.75
C GLN A 183 5.92 0.80 14.34
N TYR A 184 5.11 1.56 13.62
CA TYR A 184 5.43 2.06 12.28
C TYR A 184 6.01 3.48 12.37
N PHE A 185 7.07 3.73 11.60
CA PHE A 185 7.77 5.00 11.63
C PHE A 185 6.82 6.16 11.27
N GLN A 186 6.83 7.23 12.10
CA GLN A 186 6.02 8.44 11.92
C GLN A 186 4.49 8.20 11.81
N SER A 187 3.99 7.09 12.33
CA SER A 187 2.57 6.72 12.19
C SER A 187 1.59 7.68 12.87
N ASP A 188 2.00 8.40 13.93
CA ASP A 188 1.11 9.15 14.83
C ASP A 188 1.39 10.67 14.83
N GLY A 189 2.65 11.07 14.62
CA GLY A 189 3.10 12.46 14.84
C GLY A 189 2.55 13.51 13.86
N HIS A 190 1.93 13.10 12.76
CA HIS A 190 1.42 13.99 11.70
C HIS A 190 -0.01 13.67 11.25
N ARG A 191 -0.73 12.84 12.00
CA ARG A 191 -2.09 12.41 11.65
C ARG A 191 -3.12 13.43 12.08
N LYS A 192 -4.05 13.76 11.18
CA LYS A 192 -5.24 14.53 11.54
C LYS A 192 -6.30 13.60 12.13
N PRO A 193 -7.20 14.11 12.99
CA PRO A 193 -8.33 13.32 13.48
C PRO A 193 -9.16 12.75 12.32
N CYS A 194 -9.54 11.48 12.43
CA CYS A 194 -10.45 10.87 11.48
C CYS A 194 -11.87 11.46 11.66
N PRO A 195 -12.52 11.96 10.59
CA PRO A 195 -13.86 12.55 10.72
C PRO A 195 -14.96 11.53 11.02
N TYR A 196 -14.68 10.23 10.85
CA TYR A 196 -15.68 9.17 10.98
C TYR A 196 -15.66 8.45 12.34
N TRP A 197 -14.54 8.49 13.06
CA TRP A 197 -14.40 7.84 14.37
C TRP A 197 -13.23 8.40 15.17
N GLU A 198 -13.29 8.22 16.48
CA GLU A 198 -12.19 8.52 17.39
C GLU A 198 -11.03 7.54 17.22
N ALA A 199 -9.80 8.04 17.41
CA ALA A 199 -8.61 7.21 17.36
C ALA A 199 -8.67 6.10 18.42
N VAL A 200 -8.34 4.88 18.02
CA VAL A 200 -8.22 3.75 18.95
C VAL A 200 -6.94 3.96 19.77
N PRO A 201 -6.93 3.68 21.09
CA PRO A 201 -5.70 3.74 21.89
C PRO A 201 -4.62 2.85 21.29
N ALA A 202 -3.43 3.41 21.04
CA ALA A 202 -2.28 2.64 20.58
C ALA A 202 -1.69 1.81 21.72
N TRP A 203 -1.08 0.68 21.37
CA TRP A 203 -0.17 -0.02 22.27
C TRP A 203 1.14 0.75 22.37
N GLU A 204 1.67 0.81 23.59
CA GLU A 204 3.01 1.34 23.84
C GLU A 204 4.06 0.62 22.99
N LYS A 205 5.10 1.36 22.59
CA LYS A 205 6.24 0.86 21.81
C LYS A 205 7.07 -0.14 22.61
#